data_AF-A0A511YBZ3-F1
#
_entry.id   AF-A0A511YBZ3-F1
#
_cell.length_a   1.000
_cell.length_b   1.000
_cell.length_c   1.000
_cell.angle_alpha   90.00
_cell.angle_beta   90.00
_cell.angle_gamma   90.00
#
_symmetry.space_group_name_H-M   'P 1'
#
loop_
_entity.id
_entity.type
_entity.pdbx_description
1 polymer ?
#
loop_
_entity_poly.entity_id
_entity_poly.type
_entity_poly.pdbx_seq_one_letter_code
_entity_poly.pdbx_strand_id
1 'polypeptide(L)'
;MKKNVLTLVALLVSAVAFSQVGINTANPQGVFNIDGGKDNNTTGVPTATQQANDIVVTTSGQLGIGTTQPRAKLHVAAGTAIQIDPEIRLGGTATSDGNAGNAGDVITSQGPGMPAKWATIGGSAPLVVANNGNYILDASYNALLTDDIILMKPTAVDVTLNFPAGAPIGKKYYISNQGTRMVLTPQVAVKETATQHITAGAGYTIMYLGPIGGWSNQSAF
;
A
#
# COMPACT_ATOMS: atom_id res chain seq x y z
N MET A 1 -66.72 -9.78 -24.37
CA MET A 1 -65.89 -10.91 -23.89
C MET A 1 -64.45 -10.86 -24.41
N LYS A 2 -64.19 -10.77 -25.72
CA LYS A 2 -62.82 -10.74 -26.29
C LYS A 2 -61.91 -9.62 -25.74
N LYS A 3 -62.45 -8.42 -25.51
CA LYS A 3 -61.70 -7.27 -24.95
C LYS A 3 -61.26 -7.52 -23.50
N ASN A 4 -62.12 -8.11 -22.67
CA ASN A 4 -61.85 -8.39 -21.26
C ASN A 4 -60.79 -9.49 -21.07
N VAL A 5 -60.76 -10.48 -21.99
CA VAL A 5 -59.71 -11.52 -22.00
C VAL A 5 -58.36 -10.91 -22.34
N LEU A 6 -58.29 -10.02 -23.33
CA LEU A 6 -57.04 -9.34 -23.70
C LEU A 6 -56.48 -8.48 -22.56
N THR A 7 -57.34 -7.76 -21.84
CA THR A 7 -56.96 -6.98 -20.67
C THR A 7 -56.46 -7.86 -19.52
N LEU A 8 -57.13 -8.98 -19.25
CA LEU A 8 -56.73 -9.92 -18.20
C LEU A 8 -55.37 -10.57 -18.52
N VAL A 9 -55.14 -10.95 -19.79
CA VAL A 9 -53.86 -11.49 -20.26
C VAL A 9 -52.74 -10.44 -20.12
N ALA A 10 -52.99 -9.18 -20.50
CA ALA A 10 -52.00 -8.11 -20.33
C ALA A 10 -51.61 -7.88 -18.86
N LEU A 11 -52.59 -7.92 -17.94
CA LEU A 11 -52.36 -7.80 -16.49
C LEU A 11 -51.54 -8.97 -15.96
N LEU A 12 -51.86 -10.20 -16.36
CA LEU A 12 -51.13 -11.41 -15.95
C LEU A 12 -49.70 -11.44 -16.49
N VAL A 13 -49.46 -10.99 -17.73
CA VAL A 13 -48.11 -10.91 -18.32
C VAL A 13 -47.25 -9.85 -17.61
N SER A 14 -47.84 -8.72 -17.21
CA SER A 14 -47.12 -7.69 -16.45
C SER A 14 -46.68 -8.15 -15.06
N ALA A 15 -47.37 -9.12 -14.46
CA ALA A 15 -47.02 -9.68 -13.15
C ALA A 15 -45.82 -10.65 -13.18
N VAL A 16 -45.39 -11.08 -14.37
CA VAL A 16 -44.29 -12.04 -14.56
C VAL A 16 -43.13 -11.47 -15.40
N ALA A 17 -43.21 -10.21 -15.82
CA ALA A 17 -42.14 -9.55 -16.54
C ALA A 17 -41.01 -9.15 -15.56
N PHE A 18 -39.84 -9.76 -15.70
CA PHE A 18 -38.66 -9.35 -14.96
C PHE A 18 -38.21 -7.95 -15.45
N SER A 19 -38.04 -7.02 -14.51
CA SER A 19 -37.59 -5.65 -14.78
C SER A 19 -36.07 -5.59 -14.80
N GLN A 20 -35.45 -6.16 -15.82
CA GLN A 20 -34.07 -5.83 -16.17
C GLN A 20 -34.05 -4.81 -17.32
N VAL A 21 -33.13 -3.87 -17.26
CA VAL A 21 -32.94 -2.84 -18.30
C VAL A 21 -31.66 -3.15 -19.07
N GLY A 22 -31.81 -3.47 -20.36
CA GLY A 22 -30.71 -3.57 -21.30
C GLY A 22 -30.66 -2.34 -22.21
N ILE A 23 -29.48 -1.75 -22.38
CA ILE A 23 -29.21 -0.78 -23.44
C ILE A 23 -28.29 -1.46 -24.43
N ASN A 24 -28.71 -1.50 -25.71
CA ASN A 24 -28.00 -2.17 -26.81
C ASN A 24 -27.78 -3.68 -26.66
N THR A 25 -28.31 -4.31 -25.61
CA THR A 25 -28.29 -5.76 -25.44
C THR A 25 -29.69 -6.28 -25.11
N ALA A 26 -30.09 -7.35 -25.80
CA ALA A 26 -31.30 -8.11 -25.47
C ALA A 26 -31.03 -9.18 -24.39
N ASN A 27 -29.77 -9.32 -23.96
CA ASN A 27 -29.31 -10.31 -22.99
C ASN A 27 -28.65 -9.63 -21.77
N PRO A 28 -29.38 -8.84 -20.96
CA PRO A 28 -28.81 -8.21 -19.78
C PRO A 28 -28.28 -9.25 -18.78
N GLN A 29 -27.05 -9.06 -18.32
CA GLN A 29 -26.40 -9.95 -17.34
C GLN A 29 -26.60 -9.50 -15.88
N GLY A 30 -27.38 -8.44 -15.67
CA GLY A 30 -27.70 -7.86 -14.37
C GLY A 30 -29.03 -7.11 -14.43
N VAL A 31 -29.35 -6.36 -13.36
CA VAL A 31 -30.57 -5.53 -13.32
C VAL A 31 -30.50 -4.35 -14.28
N PHE A 32 -29.28 -3.88 -14.57
CA PHE A 32 -29.00 -2.90 -15.60
C PHE A 32 -27.75 -3.32 -16.36
N ASN A 33 -27.82 -3.37 -17.69
CA ASN A 33 -26.68 -3.74 -18.54
C ASN A 33 -26.60 -2.79 -19.73
N ILE A 34 -25.44 -2.15 -19.93
CA ILE A 34 -25.13 -1.34 -21.11
C ILE A 34 -24.09 -2.07 -21.92
N ASP A 35 -24.42 -2.34 -23.18
CA ASP A 35 -23.52 -2.96 -24.16
C ASP A 35 -23.06 -1.91 -25.17
N GLY A 36 -21.82 -1.44 -25.04
CA GLY A 36 -21.28 -0.41 -25.91
C GLY A 36 -21.07 -0.90 -27.35
N GLY A 37 -20.65 -2.16 -27.49
CA GLY A 37 -20.36 -2.79 -28.78
C GLY A 37 -21.60 -3.26 -29.54
N LYS A 38 -22.74 -3.37 -28.85
CA LYS A 38 -23.97 -4.04 -29.32
C LYS A 38 -23.66 -5.44 -29.86
N ASP A 39 -22.70 -6.12 -29.25
CA ASP A 39 -22.13 -7.36 -29.76
C ASP A 39 -22.40 -8.55 -28.86
N ASN A 40 -23.09 -8.39 -27.72
CA ASN A 40 -23.47 -9.50 -26.86
C ASN A 40 -24.30 -10.56 -27.59
N ASN A 41 -24.06 -11.82 -27.22
CA ASN A 41 -24.91 -12.93 -27.62
C ASN A 41 -26.36 -12.68 -27.16
N THR A 42 -27.33 -13.14 -27.97
CA THR A 42 -28.76 -12.96 -27.67
C THR A 42 -29.23 -13.71 -26.43
N THR A 43 -28.50 -14.74 -26.01
CA THR A 43 -28.76 -15.54 -24.82
C THR A 43 -27.46 -16.08 -24.24
N GLY A 44 -27.47 -16.46 -22.96
CA GLY A 44 -26.31 -17.04 -22.27
C GLY A 44 -25.36 -15.98 -21.70
N VAL A 45 -24.15 -16.39 -21.33
CA VAL A 45 -23.12 -15.48 -20.82
C VAL A 45 -22.31 -14.94 -22.00
N PRO A 46 -22.12 -13.62 -22.14
CA PRO A 46 -21.26 -13.09 -23.17
C PRO A 46 -19.79 -13.51 -23.02
N THR A 47 -19.06 -13.55 -24.12
CA THR A 47 -17.62 -13.82 -24.12
C THR A 47 -16.84 -12.69 -23.44
N ALA A 48 -15.61 -12.96 -23.00
CA ALA A 48 -14.78 -11.94 -22.36
C ALA A 48 -14.54 -10.70 -23.26
N THR A 49 -14.46 -10.89 -24.58
CA THR A 49 -14.31 -9.80 -25.54
C THR A 49 -15.56 -8.93 -25.64
N GLN A 50 -16.74 -9.53 -25.65
CA GLN A 50 -18.01 -8.80 -25.64
C GLN A 50 -18.16 -8.03 -24.30
N GLN A 51 -17.93 -8.73 -23.18
CA GLN A 51 -18.00 -8.10 -21.85
C GLN A 51 -17.04 -6.92 -21.67
N ALA A 52 -15.91 -6.88 -22.39
CA ALA A 52 -14.91 -5.83 -22.25
C ALA A 52 -15.43 -4.42 -22.57
N ASN A 53 -16.52 -4.32 -23.33
CA ASN A 53 -17.17 -3.06 -23.68
C ASN A 53 -18.50 -2.83 -22.91
N ASP A 54 -18.82 -3.69 -21.93
CA ASP A 54 -20.04 -3.66 -21.16
C ASP A 54 -19.90 -2.93 -19.81
N ILE A 55 -21.02 -2.38 -19.32
CA ILE A 55 -21.23 -1.92 -17.95
C ILE A 55 -22.44 -2.61 -17.34
N VAL A 56 -22.27 -3.28 -16.21
CA VAL A 56 -23.28 -4.12 -15.56
C VAL A 56 -23.52 -3.66 -14.12
N VAL A 57 -24.78 -3.51 -13.70
CA VAL A 57 -25.17 -3.44 -12.29
C VAL A 57 -25.89 -4.73 -11.91
N THR A 58 -25.41 -5.39 -10.85
CA THR A 58 -26.02 -6.64 -10.34
C THR A 58 -27.13 -6.36 -9.32
N THR A 59 -27.96 -7.37 -9.02
CA THR A 59 -28.98 -7.31 -7.96
C THR A 59 -28.43 -6.99 -6.57
N SER A 60 -27.15 -7.28 -6.33
CA SER A 60 -26.43 -6.96 -5.08
C SER A 60 -25.89 -5.52 -5.01
N GLY A 61 -26.17 -4.72 -6.05
CA GLY A 61 -25.69 -3.33 -6.16
C GLY A 61 -24.19 -3.22 -6.39
N GLN A 62 -23.60 -4.20 -7.08
CA GLN A 62 -22.20 -4.14 -7.54
C GLN A 62 -22.16 -3.67 -8.99
N LEU A 63 -21.27 -2.74 -9.31
CA LEU A 63 -21.00 -2.20 -10.64
C LEU A 63 -19.78 -2.92 -11.26
N GLY A 64 -19.99 -3.59 -12.38
CA GLY A 64 -18.95 -4.17 -13.23
C GLY A 64 -18.72 -3.29 -14.45
N ILE A 65 -17.46 -3.04 -14.81
CA ILE A 65 -17.07 -2.46 -16.09
C ILE A 65 -16.11 -3.46 -16.73
N GLY A 66 -16.40 -3.94 -17.93
CA GLY A 66 -15.61 -5.00 -18.55
C GLY A 66 -15.89 -6.42 -18.00
N THR A 67 -16.86 -6.57 -17.10
CA THR A 67 -17.21 -7.86 -16.47
C THR A 67 -18.66 -7.91 -16.00
N THR A 68 -19.24 -9.09 -16.14
CA THR A 68 -20.60 -9.42 -15.68
C THR A 68 -20.63 -10.02 -14.27
N GLN A 69 -19.45 -10.36 -13.70
CA GLN A 69 -19.31 -10.97 -12.38
C GLN A 69 -18.40 -10.11 -11.48
N PRO A 70 -18.86 -8.91 -11.06
CA PRO A 70 -18.10 -8.07 -10.15
C PRO A 70 -17.83 -8.79 -8.81
N ARG A 71 -16.61 -8.62 -8.27
CA ARG A 71 -16.17 -9.20 -6.98
C ARG A 71 -16.09 -8.16 -5.86
N ALA A 72 -16.45 -6.91 -6.16
CA ALA A 72 -16.46 -5.78 -5.26
C ALA A 72 -17.54 -4.80 -5.71
N LYS A 73 -17.86 -3.81 -4.86
CA LYS A 73 -18.88 -2.78 -5.17
C LYS A 73 -18.64 -2.07 -6.50
N LEU A 74 -17.38 -1.83 -6.84
CA LEU A 74 -16.94 -1.47 -8.18
C LEU A 74 -15.85 -2.46 -8.59
N HIS A 75 -16.04 -3.16 -9.71
CA HIS A 75 -15.03 -4.03 -10.32
C HIS A 75 -14.82 -3.60 -11.77
N VAL A 76 -13.68 -2.99 -12.05
CA VAL A 76 -13.24 -2.71 -13.41
C VAL A 76 -12.33 -3.85 -13.85
N ALA A 77 -12.86 -4.76 -14.66
CA ALA A 77 -12.10 -5.83 -15.27
C ALA A 77 -11.58 -5.32 -16.62
N ALA A 78 -10.36 -4.79 -16.62
CA ALA A 78 -9.79 -4.17 -17.80
C ALA A 78 -8.75 -5.06 -18.49
N GLY A 79 -8.78 -5.05 -19.82
CA GLY A 79 -7.63 -5.34 -20.68
C GLY A 79 -6.70 -4.12 -20.89
N THR A 80 -7.01 -2.97 -20.27
CA THR A 80 -6.26 -1.70 -20.34
C THR A 80 -6.11 -1.05 -18.94
N ALA A 81 -5.49 0.13 -18.84
CA ALA A 81 -5.30 0.85 -17.58
C ALA A 81 -6.50 1.76 -17.22
N ILE A 82 -6.71 1.99 -15.91
CA ILE A 82 -7.60 3.05 -15.42
C ILE A 82 -6.81 4.36 -15.42
N GLN A 83 -7.25 5.34 -16.20
CA GLN A 83 -6.72 6.70 -16.14
C GLN A 83 -7.54 7.52 -15.15
N ILE A 84 -6.86 8.23 -14.24
CA ILE A 84 -7.47 9.11 -13.25
C ILE A 84 -6.83 10.49 -13.42
N ASP A 85 -7.66 11.51 -13.65
CA ASP A 85 -7.25 12.89 -13.92
C ASP A 85 -8.28 13.83 -13.25
N PRO A 86 -7.87 14.76 -12.36
CA PRO A 86 -6.50 15.14 -12.02
C PRO A 86 -5.83 14.30 -10.91
N GLU A 87 -6.60 13.68 -10.01
CA GLU A 87 -6.05 13.08 -8.79
C GLU A 87 -6.91 11.95 -8.22
N ILE A 88 -6.31 11.14 -7.32
CA ILE A 88 -7.02 10.16 -6.50
C ILE A 88 -7.34 10.79 -5.15
N ARG A 89 -8.59 10.70 -4.69
CA ARG A 89 -8.99 11.15 -3.34
C ARG A 89 -9.34 9.93 -2.49
N LEU A 90 -8.77 9.84 -1.28
CA LEU A 90 -8.98 8.73 -0.35
C LEU A 90 -9.67 9.18 0.94
N GLY A 91 -10.48 8.30 1.51
CA GLY A 91 -11.31 8.59 2.68
C GLY A 91 -12.55 9.42 2.32
N GLY A 92 -13.05 10.17 3.30
CA GLY A 92 -14.31 10.91 3.19
C GLY A 92 -15.49 10.16 3.81
N THR A 93 -16.66 10.77 3.71
CA THR A 93 -17.94 10.23 4.21
C THR A 93 -19.05 10.56 3.22
N ALA A 94 -20.28 10.17 3.52
CA ALA A 94 -21.45 10.56 2.72
C ALA A 94 -21.62 12.09 2.58
N THR A 95 -20.98 12.88 3.44
CA THR A 95 -21.11 14.35 3.48
C THR A 95 -19.78 15.09 3.39
N SER A 96 -18.67 14.40 3.11
CA SER A 96 -17.35 15.03 3.02
C SER A 96 -16.48 14.31 2.00
N ASP A 97 -15.82 15.07 1.14
CA ASP A 97 -14.89 14.50 0.16
C ASP A 97 -13.68 13.83 0.83
N GLY A 98 -13.04 12.91 0.10
CA GLY A 98 -11.72 12.39 0.46
C GLY A 98 -10.61 13.44 0.31
N ASN A 99 -9.45 13.16 0.88
CA ASN A 99 -8.25 13.98 0.72
C ASN A 99 -7.44 13.50 -0.49
N ALA A 100 -6.89 14.43 -1.28
CA ALA A 100 -6.01 14.14 -2.42
C ALA A 100 -4.58 13.75 -2.01
N GLY A 101 -4.24 13.94 -0.74
CA GLY A 101 -2.86 13.85 -0.26
C GLY A 101 -2.09 15.14 -0.53
N ASN A 102 -0.90 15.23 0.04
CA ASN A 102 0.07 16.27 -0.25
C ASN A 102 1.14 15.74 -1.23
N ALA A 103 1.91 16.65 -1.82
CA ALA A 103 3.07 16.27 -2.63
C ALA A 103 4.04 15.39 -1.81
N GLY A 104 4.35 14.20 -2.31
CA GLY A 104 5.23 13.22 -1.64
C GLY A 104 4.50 12.20 -0.75
N ASP A 105 3.19 12.33 -0.56
CA ASP A 105 2.41 11.30 0.13
C ASP A 105 2.29 10.03 -0.73
N VAL A 106 2.24 8.88 -0.07
CA VAL A 106 1.91 7.61 -0.71
C VAL A 106 0.64 7.02 -0.13
N ILE A 107 -0.02 6.17 -0.91
CA ILE A 107 -1.15 5.38 -0.45
C ILE A 107 -0.61 4.18 0.35
N THR A 108 -1.08 4.01 1.57
CA THR A 108 -0.71 2.88 2.43
C THR A 108 -1.93 2.05 2.82
N SER A 109 -1.74 0.73 2.88
CA SER A 109 -2.70 -0.18 3.51
C SER A 109 -2.66 0.01 5.03
N GLN A 110 -3.83 -0.06 5.67
CA GLN A 110 -3.97 -0.01 7.14
C GLN A 110 -4.33 -1.38 7.74
N GLY A 111 -4.22 -2.45 6.94
CA GLY A 111 -4.64 -3.79 7.33
C GLY A 111 -6.13 -4.09 7.04
N PRO A 112 -6.58 -5.33 7.29
CA PRO A 112 -7.94 -5.76 6.96
C PRO A 112 -9.02 -4.92 7.64
N GLY A 113 -10.05 -4.53 6.87
CA GLY A 113 -11.20 -3.78 7.38
C GLY A 113 -10.98 -2.27 7.58
N MET A 114 -9.75 -1.78 7.42
CA MET A 114 -9.42 -0.36 7.54
C MET A 114 -9.27 0.28 6.15
N PRO A 115 -9.75 1.53 5.95
CA PRO A 115 -9.58 2.21 4.67
C PRO A 115 -8.10 2.50 4.40
N ALA A 116 -7.71 2.47 3.12
CA ALA A 116 -6.42 3.00 2.71
C ALA A 116 -6.33 4.49 3.02
N LYS A 117 -5.13 4.98 3.31
CA LYS A 117 -4.88 6.38 3.62
C LYS A 117 -3.66 6.92 2.90
N TRP A 118 -3.67 8.23 2.64
CA TRP A 118 -2.45 8.96 2.37
C TRP A 118 -1.56 8.96 3.61
N ALA A 119 -0.29 8.65 3.41
CA ALA A 119 0.73 8.73 4.42
C ALA A 119 1.89 9.54 3.86
N THR A 120 2.24 10.62 4.57
CA THR A 120 3.50 11.30 4.35
C THR A 120 4.62 10.36 4.74
N ILE A 121 5.50 10.05 3.80
CA ILE A 121 6.72 9.37 4.17
C ILE A 121 7.76 10.42 4.52
N GLY A 122 8.15 10.41 5.79
CA GLY A 122 9.21 11.25 6.31
C GLY A 122 8.70 12.52 6.97
N GLY A 123 8.83 12.58 8.30
CA GLY A 123 9.29 13.82 8.91
C GLY A 123 10.79 13.91 8.63
N SER A 124 11.21 14.74 7.66
CA SER A 124 12.61 15.03 7.30
C SER A 124 13.53 13.85 6.91
N ALA A 125 13.12 12.60 7.08
CA ALA A 125 13.88 11.41 6.72
C ALA A 125 13.30 10.79 5.44
N PRO A 126 14.11 10.60 4.38
CA PRO A 126 13.64 10.08 3.10
C PRO A 126 13.05 8.67 3.25
N LEU A 127 12.02 8.40 2.44
CA LEU A 127 11.50 7.06 2.17
C LEU A 127 12.64 6.13 1.76
N VAL A 128 13.08 5.25 2.65
CA VAL A 128 13.92 4.11 2.25
C VAL A 128 13.00 2.94 1.92
N VAL A 129 12.53 2.86 0.66
CA VAL A 129 11.92 1.62 0.14
C VAL A 129 13.03 0.58 0.06
N ALA A 130 13.05 -0.35 1.01
CA ALA A 130 13.93 -1.50 0.92
C ALA A 130 13.34 -2.57 0.00
N ASN A 131 13.53 -2.36 -1.29
CA ASN A 131 13.62 -3.48 -2.23
C ASN A 131 15.10 -3.58 -2.63
N ASN A 132 15.79 -4.58 -2.06
CA ASN A 132 17.17 -4.98 -2.34
C ASN A 132 18.32 -4.11 -1.78
N GLY A 133 18.54 -4.21 -0.45
CA GLY A 133 19.91 -4.30 0.08
C GLY A 133 20.84 -3.08 -0.02
N ASN A 134 20.32 -1.85 -0.14
CA ASN A 134 21.14 -0.63 -0.06
C ASN A 134 20.56 0.36 0.96
N TYR A 135 20.74 0.05 2.24
CA TYR A 135 20.41 0.90 3.39
C TYR A 135 21.60 1.75 3.82
N ILE A 136 22.16 2.55 2.92
CA ILE A 136 23.32 3.37 3.26
C ILE A 136 22.81 4.69 3.86
N LEU A 137 22.90 4.82 5.18
CA LEU A 137 22.51 6.02 5.94
C LEU A 137 23.59 7.11 5.78
N ASP A 138 23.22 8.35 5.48
CA ASP A 138 24.14 9.47 5.24
C ASP A 138 24.15 10.54 6.34
N ALA A 139 23.35 10.34 7.40
CA ALA A 139 23.20 11.26 8.53
C ALA A 139 23.12 10.51 9.88
N SER A 140 22.96 11.27 10.98
CA SER A 140 22.86 10.70 12.33
C SER A 140 21.66 9.76 12.45
N TYR A 141 21.83 8.65 13.16
CA TYR A 141 20.85 7.57 13.21
C TYR A 141 20.64 7.05 14.62
N ASN A 142 19.40 6.72 14.98
CA ASN A 142 19.06 6.01 16.20
C ASN A 142 18.82 4.54 15.86
N ALA A 143 19.74 3.67 16.25
CA ALA A 143 19.61 2.24 16.02
C ALA A 143 18.37 1.67 16.73
N LEU A 144 17.68 0.78 16.05
CA LEU A 144 16.50 0.08 16.57
C LEU A 144 16.91 -1.28 17.15
N LEU A 145 16.15 -1.79 18.12
CA LEU A 145 16.39 -3.14 18.66
C LEU A 145 16.24 -4.24 17.60
N THR A 146 15.50 -3.94 16.53
CA THR A 146 15.29 -4.81 15.36
C THR A 146 16.43 -4.76 14.34
N ASP A 147 17.33 -3.77 14.41
CA ASP A 147 18.44 -3.68 13.46
C ASP A 147 19.48 -4.75 13.81
N ASP A 148 20.08 -5.37 12.80
CA ASP A 148 21.25 -6.23 12.97
C ASP A 148 22.46 -5.69 12.20
N ILE A 149 22.21 -5.05 11.06
CA ILE A 149 23.23 -4.46 10.17
C ILE A 149 22.91 -2.99 9.95
N ILE A 150 23.91 -2.13 10.06
CA ILE A 150 23.82 -0.68 9.85
C ILE A 150 24.88 -0.29 8.82
N LEU A 151 24.47 0.11 7.62
CA LEU A 151 25.39 0.59 6.58
C LEU A 151 25.31 2.11 6.52
N MET A 152 26.46 2.79 6.51
CA MET A 152 26.52 4.24 6.58
C MET A 152 27.51 4.81 5.56
N LYS A 153 27.20 5.98 5.00
CA LYS A 153 28.08 6.79 4.14
C LYS A 153 27.84 8.28 4.43
N PRO A 154 28.12 8.73 5.67
CA PRO A 154 27.98 10.13 6.03
C PRO A 154 28.89 11.02 5.16
N THR A 155 28.40 12.22 4.85
CA THR A 155 29.15 13.24 4.12
C THR A 155 29.65 14.36 5.05
N ALA A 156 29.05 14.50 6.24
CA ALA A 156 29.46 15.43 7.29
C ALA A 156 30.36 14.75 8.33
N VAL A 157 31.30 15.49 8.92
CA VAL A 157 32.11 14.98 10.05
C VAL A 157 31.29 14.86 11.33
N ASP A 158 31.63 13.89 12.17
CA ASP A 158 31.08 13.70 13.52
C ASP A 158 29.55 13.42 13.56
N VAL A 159 29.03 12.79 12.50
CA VAL A 159 27.70 12.16 12.51
C VAL A 159 27.58 11.17 13.65
N THR A 160 26.44 11.17 14.35
CA THR A 160 26.24 10.35 15.55
C THR A 160 25.40 9.12 15.25
N LEU A 161 25.86 7.96 15.71
CA LEU A 161 25.06 6.74 15.79
C LEU A 161 24.66 6.50 17.26
N ASN A 162 23.36 6.60 17.54
CA ASN A 162 22.76 6.44 18.86
C ASN A 162 22.28 4.99 19.05
N PHE A 163 22.65 4.36 20.15
CA PHE A 163 22.17 3.01 20.49
C PHE A 163 21.01 3.04 21.50
N PRO A 164 20.03 2.13 21.37
CA PRO A 164 18.83 2.15 22.19
C PRO A 164 19.11 1.64 23.61
N ALA A 165 18.31 2.12 24.57
CA ALA A 165 18.23 1.52 25.90
C ALA A 165 17.40 0.22 25.86
N GLY A 166 17.51 -0.60 26.91
CA GLY A 166 16.68 -1.80 27.07
C GLY A 166 17.01 -2.97 26.13
N ALA A 167 18.18 -2.94 25.47
CA ALA A 167 18.63 -4.07 24.66
C ALA A 167 18.87 -5.32 25.53
N PRO A 168 18.58 -6.53 25.02
CA PRO A 168 18.94 -7.75 25.71
C PRO A 168 20.47 -7.92 25.72
N ILE A 169 21.01 -8.50 26.80
CA ILE A 169 22.43 -8.85 26.89
C ILE A 169 22.82 -9.70 25.67
N GLY A 170 23.89 -9.31 24.99
CA GLY A 170 24.39 -9.98 23.80
C GLY A 170 23.80 -9.49 22.48
N LYS A 171 22.89 -8.49 22.47
CA LYS A 171 22.47 -7.83 21.22
C LYS A 171 23.70 -7.24 20.53
N LYS A 172 23.79 -7.44 19.21
CA LYS A 172 24.89 -6.96 18.37
C LYS A 172 24.37 -6.08 17.25
N TYR A 173 25.20 -5.13 16.85
CA TYR A 173 25.07 -4.39 15.60
C TYR A 173 26.36 -4.55 14.79
N TYR A 174 26.22 -4.91 13.52
CA TYR A 174 27.30 -4.92 12.54
C TYR A 174 27.23 -3.63 11.73
N ILE A 175 28.23 -2.77 11.89
CA ILE A 175 28.22 -1.42 11.34
C ILE A 175 29.30 -1.33 10.26
N SER A 176 28.96 -0.80 9.09
CA SER A 176 29.92 -0.47 8.02
C SER A 176 29.83 1.01 7.72
N ASN A 177 30.96 1.72 7.76
CA ASN A 177 31.03 3.12 7.39
C ASN A 177 31.88 3.29 6.12
N GLN A 178 31.27 3.80 5.06
CA GLN A 178 31.89 4.09 3.77
C GLN A 178 31.98 5.61 3.49
N GLY A 179 31.67 6.44 4.49
CA GLY A 179 31.65 7.90 4.42
C GLY A 179 32.75 8.52 5.29
N THR A 180 32.45 9.65 5.92
CA THR A 180 33.31 10.36 6.86
C THR A 180 33.34 9.73 8.26
N ARG A 181 34.24 10.19 9.13
CA ARG A 181 34.33 9.72 10.53
C ARG A 181 33.03 10.00 11.30
N MET A 182 32.58 9.04 12.09
CA MET A 182 31.40 9.12 12.95
C MET A 182 31.72 9.00 14.43
N VAL A 183 30.77 9.40 15.28
CA VAL A 183 30.79 9.27 16.75
C VAL A 183 29.73 8.27 17.20
N LEU A 184 30.07 7.42 18.17
CA LEU A 184 29.13 6.48 18.79
C LEU A 184 28.59 7.03 20.11
N THR A 185 27.27 6.97 20.31
CA THR A 185 26.63 7.31 21.59
C THR A 185 25.37 6.46 21.83
N PRO A 186 24.76 6.42 23.03
CA PRO A 186 25.46 6.55 24.30
C PRO A 186 26.45 5.39 24.48
N GLN A 187 27.69 5.70 24.84
CA GLN A 187 28.66 4.67 25.26
C GLN A 187 28.61 4.58 26.79
N VAL A 188 28.31 3.40 27.32
CA VAL A 188 28.24 3.16 28.77
C VAL A 188 29.03 1.90 29.15
N ALA A 189 30.10 1.61 28.42
CA ALA A 189 31.05 0.57 28.81
C ALA A 189 32.17 1.18 29.65
N VAL A 190 32.31 0.69 30.90
CA VAL A 190 33.35 1.15 31.84
C VAL A 190 34.77 1.00 31.27
N LYS A 191 34.96 0.08 30.31
CA LYS A 191 36.23 -0.18 29.64
C LYS A 191 36.60 0.87 28.58
N GLU A 192 35.62 1.57 28.00
CA GLU A 192 35.84 2.54 26.94
C GLU A 192 35.86 3.96 27.53
N THR A 193 37.02 4.38 28.07
CA THR A 193 37.19 5.68 28.75
C THR A 193 37.25 6.89 27.82
N ALA A 194 37.19 6.69 26.50
CA ALA A 194 37.23 7.75 25.49
C ALA A 194 36.07 7.61 24.49
N THR A 195 35.66 8.74 23.90
CA THR A 195 34.69 8.78 22.80
C THR A 195 35.12 7.85 21.67
N GLN A 196 34.23 6.92 21.32
CA GLN A 196 34.49 5.94 20.27
C GLN A 196 34.11 6.52 18.91
N HIS A 197 35.00 6.33 17.95
CA HIS A 197 34.80 6.77 16.57
C HIS A 197 34.75 5.58 15.61
N ILE A 198 33.83 5.66 14.65
CA ILE A 198 33.84 4.78 13.49
C ILE A 198 34.53 5.52 12.34
N THR A 199 35.73 5.10 11.98
CA THR A 199 36.51 5.74 10.91
C THR A 199 35.88 5.46 9.54
N ALA A 200 36.14 6.38 8.60
CA ALA A 200 35.83 6.21 7.19
C ALA A 200 36.41 4.89 6.65
N GLY A 201 35.60 4.11 5.92
CA GLY A 201 36.01 2.87 5.27
C GLY A 201 36.12 1.65 6.18
N ALA A 202 35.71 1.74 7.45
CA ALA A 202 35.88 0.68 8.45
C ALA A 202 34.56 0.01 8.86
N GLY A 203 34.68 -1.23 9.33
CA GLY A 203 33.59 -2.02 9.89
C GLY A 203 33.76 -2.22 11.40
N TYR A 204 32.66 -2.14 12.15
CA TYR A 204 32.65 -2.27 13.61
C TYR A 204 31.56 -3.23 14.07
N THR A 205 31.83 -3.95 15.16
CA THR A 205 30.82 -4.71 15.91
C THR A 205 30.65 -4.09 17.28
N ILE A 206 29.42 -3.66 17.57
CA ILE A 206 29.03 -3.17 18.89
C ILE A 206 28.14 -4.22 19.55
N MET A 207 28.40 -4.52 20.83
CA MET A 207 27.62 -5.48 21.61
C MET A 207 27.13 -4.86 22.91
N TYR A 208 25.88 -5.14 23.29
CA TYR A 208 25.37 -4.79 24.62
C TYR A 208 25.79 -5.84 25.65
N LEU A 209 26.55 -5.43 26.65
CA LEU A 209 27.08 -6.30 27.70
C LEU A 209 26.22 -6.29 28.99
N GLY A 210 25.09 -5.57 28.98
CA GLY A 210 24.17 -5.46 30.11
C GLY A 210 24.26 -4.11 30.85
N PRO A 211 23.50 -3.93 31.95
CA PRO A 211 23.34 -2.63 32.60
C PRO A 211 24.63 -2.02 33.14
N ILE A 212 25.59 -2.85 33.57
CA ILE A 212 26.89 -2.41 34.09
C ILE A 212 27.92 -2.23 32.96
N GLY A 213 27.88 -3.12 31.96
CA GLY A 213 28.86 -3.13 30.86
C GLY A 213 28.47 -2.26 29.67
N GLY A 214 27.22 -1.82 29.58
CA GLY A 214 26.69 -0.96 28.53
C GLY A 214 26.91 -1.48 27.10
N TRP A 215 26.82 -0.57 26.13
CA TRP A 215 27.24 -0.81 24.75
C TRP A 215 28.77 -0.71 24.65
N SER A 216 29.40 -1.75 24.13
CA SER A 216 30.86 -1.87 24.04
C SER A 216 31.28 -2.26 22.63
N ASN A 217 32.34 -1.62 22.15
CA ASN A 217 33.00 -1.99 20.90
C ASN A 217 33.76 -3.32 21.09
N GLN A 218 33.54 -4.26 20.18
CA GLN A 218 34.17 -5.59 20.17
C GLN A 218 35.17 -5.77 19.04
N SER A 219 35.37 -4.73 18.22
CA SER A 219 36.27 -4.73 17.08
C SER A 219 37.69 -4.49 17.61
N ALA A 220 38.41 -5.57 17.92
CA ALA A 220 39.81 -5.50 18.33
C ALA A 220 40.69 -5.96 17.17
N PHE A 221 41.13 -5.01 16.32
CA PHE A 221 42.38 -5.05 15.55
C PHE A 221 42.83 -3.63 15.23
#